data_AF-I4LSF4-F1
#
_entry.id   AF-I4LSF4-F1
#
_cell.length_a   1.000
_cell.length_b   1.000
_cell.length_c   1.000
_cell.angle_alpha   90.00
_cell.angle_beta   90.00
_cell.angle_gamma   90.00
#
_symmetry.space_group_name_H-M   'P 1'
#
loop_
_entity.id
_entity.type
_entity.pdbx_description
1 polymer ?
#
loop_
_entity_poly.entity_id
_entity_poly.type
_entity_poly.pdbx_seq_one_letter_code
_entity_poly.pdbx_strand_id
1 'polypeptide(L)'
;MKKQKTQNFWYIGYVIGICGLILALTLKLNESVEIILSVVFVATISLSHVKIMHYKMMEKDHNYKINVNDERNEKIKDKVNSTIAFILMHLMGIIAIIAFITKAYLPAALLAISIAFSPLIMFFINKYYEKKY
;
A
#
# COMPACT_ATOMS: atom_id res chain seq x y z
N MET A 1 16.14 -11.73 18.31
CA MET A 1 16.80 -11.29 17.05
C MET A 1 15.92 -11.23 15.79
N LYS A 2 14.66 -11.70 15.76
CA LYS A 2 13.82 -11.67 14.52
C LYS A 2 13.18 -10.30 14.17
N LYS A 3 13.01 -9.39 15.15
CA LYS A 3 12.33 -8.08 14.95
C LYS A 3 13.15 -7.03 14.17
N GLN A 4 14.48 -7.06 14.29
CA GLN A 4 15.36 -6.07 13.64
C GLN A 4 15.45 -6.26 12.12
N LYS A 5 15.37 -7.52 11.64
CA LYS A 5 15.50 -7.86 10.22
C LYS A 5 14.37 -7.25 9.37
N THR A 6 13.17 -7.14 9.91
CA THR A 6 12.00 -6.54 9.23
C THR A 6 12.04 -5.02 9.19
N GLN A 7 12.72 -4.36 10.14
CA GLN A 7 12.87 -2.90 10.16
C GLN A 7 13.80 -2.43 9.03
N ASN A 8 14.92 -3.13 8.83
CA ASN A 8 15.91 -2.80 7.80
C ASN A 8 15.37 -2.94 6.37
N PHE A 9 14.38 -3.80 6.14
CA PHE A 9 13.78 -3.97 4.81
C PHE A 9 13.13 -2.68 4.29
N TRP A 10 12.45 -1.92 5.15
CA TRP A 10 11.76 -0.69 4.72
C TRP A 10 12.73 0.45 4.38
N TYR A 11 13.99 0.39 4.82
CA TYR A 11 15.02 1.32 4.38
C TYR A 11 15.42 1.09 2.92
N ILE A 12 15.24 -0.12 2.39
CA ILE A 12 15.46 -0.39 0.96
C ILE A 12 14.48 0.42 0.11
N GLY A 13 13.25 0.63 0.58
CA GLY A 13 12.27 1.48 -0.11
C GLY A 13 12.72 2.94 -0.24
N TYR A 14 13.47 3.47 0.73
CA TYR A 14 14.14 4.77 0.59
C TYR A 14 15.19 4.79 -0.50
N VAL A 15 16.05 3.77 -0.52
CA VAL A 15 17.12 3.64 -1.52
C VAL A 15 16.52 3.55 -2.92
N ILE A 16 15.52 2.69 -3.11
CA ILE A 16 14.83 2.52 -4.39
C ILE A 16 14.16 3.83 -4.82
N GLY A 17 13.46 4.50 -3.91
CA GLY A 17 12.82 5.78 -4.20
C GLY A 17 13.84 6.84 -4.66
N ILE A 18 14.88 7.08 -3.86
CA ILE A 18 15.91 8.09 -4.17
C ILE A 18 16.64 7.76 -5.47
N CYS A 19 17.00 6.50 -5.70
CA CYS A 19 17.58 6.07 -6.97
C CYS A 19 16.63 6.34 -8.15
N GLY A 20 15.34 6.05 -7.99
CA GLY A 20 14.31 6.37 -8.99
C GLY A 20 14.23 7.87 -9.30
N LEU A 21 14.28 8.73 -8.28
CA LEU A 21 14.28 10.18 -8.47
C LEU A 21 15.55 10.66 -9.19
N ILE A 22 16.73 10.16 -8.80
CA ILE A 22 18.00 10.51 -9.46
C ILE A 22 17.96 10.11 -10.93
N LEU A 23 17.44 8.92 -11.26
CA LEU A 23 17.28 8.48 -12.64
C LEU A 23 16.30 9.37 -13.41
N ALA A 24 15.18 9.77 -12.80
CA ALA A 24 14.23 10.73 -13.40
C ALA A 24 14.91 12.05 -13.78
N LEU A 25 15.75 12.58 -12.89
CA LEU A 25 16.36 13.91 -13.06
C LEU A 25 17.61 13.91 -13.94
N THR A 26 18.34 12.80 -14.03
CA THR A 26 19.61 12.72 -14.76
C THR A 26 19.45 12.23 -16.19
N LEU A 27 18.46 11.38 -16.46
CA LEU A 27 18.17 10.90 -17.79
C LEU A 27 17.12 11.80 -18.44
N LYS A 28 17.35 12.21 -19.69
CA LYS A 28 16.33 12.87 -20.52
C LYS A 28 15.28 11.85 -20.95
N LEU A 29 14.41 11.48 -20.02
CA LEU A 29 13.36 10.50 -20.22
C LEU A 29 12.16 11.13 -20.93
N ASN A 30 11.28 10.28 -21.45
CA ASN A 30 9.99 10.71 -21.96
C ASN A 30 9.13 11.25 -20.79
N GLU A 31 8.34 12.31 -21.05
CA GLU A 31 7.45 12.96 -20.10
C GLU A 31 6.53 11.95 -19.38
N SER A 32 5.98 10.97 -20.11
CA SER A 32 5.16 9.91 -19.50
C SER A 32 5.93 9.04 -18.51
N VAL A 33 7.20 8.74 -18.80
CA VAL A 33 8.06 7.91 -17.94
C VAL A 33 8.47 8.69 -16.69
N GLU A 34 8.76 9.97 -16.84
CA GLU A 34 9.09 10.87 -15.72
C GLU A 34 7.92 11.00 -14.73
N ILE A 35 6.69 11.19 -15.24
CA ILE A 35 5.48 11.24 -14.41
C ILE A 35 5.31 9.92 -13.64
N ILE A 36 5.41 8.77 -14.31
CA ILE A 36 5.28 7.46 -13.66
C ILE A 36 6.35 7.29 -12.57
N LEU A 37 7.60 7.65 -12.86
CA LEU A 37 8.71 7.49 -11.92
C LEU A 37 8.56 8.40 -10.69
N SER A 38 8.05 9.62 -10.87
CA SER A 38 7.75 10.54 -9.77
C SER A 38 6.63 10.03 -8.85
N VAL A 39 5.57 9.44 -9.41
CA VAL A 39 4.48 8.84 -8.63
C VAL A 39 5.00 7.64 -7.83
N VAL A 40 5.80 6.77 -8.47
CA VAL A 40 6.42 5.62 -7.80
C VAL A 40 7.36 6.08 -6.68
N PHE A 41 8.13 7.15 -6.92
CA PHE A 41 9.00 7.75 -5.90
C PHE A 41 8.20 8.19 -4.67
N VAL A 42 7.17 9.03 -4.85
CA VAL A 42 6.37 9.55 -3.73
C VAL A 42 5.70 8.41 -2.97
N ALA A 43 5.13 7.43 -3.68
CA ALA A 43 4.47 6.29 -3.06
C ALA A 43 5.43 5.44 -2.22
N THR A 44 6.61 5.09 -2.77
CA THR A 44 7.61 4.24 -2.10
C THR A 44 8.21 4.92 -0.86
N ILE A 45 8.55 6.21 -0.96
CA ILE A 45 9.07 6.99 0.17
C ILE A 45 8.04 7.12 1.27
N SER A 46 6.80 7.48 0.94
CA SER A 46 5.73 7.68 1.91
C SER A 46 5.44 6.39 2.69
N LEU A 47 5.29 5.26 2.00
CA LEU A 47 5.08 3.95 2.65
C LEU A 47 6.25 3.60 3.56
N SER A 48 7.48 3.76 3.07
CA SER A 48 8.70 3.43 3.81
C SER A 48 8.83 4.29 5.07
N HIS A 49 8.58 5.60 4.94
CA HIS A 49 8.61 6.54 6.06
C HIS A 49 7.63 6.13 7.16
N VAL A 50 6.35 5.92 6.81
CA VAL A 50 5.31 5.55 7.78
C VAL A 50 5.66 4.23 8.48
N LYS A 51 6.12 3.22 7.73
CA LYS A 51 6.50 1.93 8.31
C LYS A 51 7.70 2.03 9.24
N ILE A 52 8.75 2.75 8.85
CA ILE A 52 9.93 2.97 9.69
C ILE A 52 9.55 3.71 10.98
N MET A 53 8.74 4.76 10.87
CA MET A 53 8.28 5.50 12.05
C MET A 53 7.44 4.61 12.98
N HIS A 54 6.52 3.83 12.43
CA HIS A 54 5.75 2.85 13.20
C HIS A 54 6.67 1.87 13.95
N TYR A 55 7.67 1.30 13.29
CA TYR A 55 8.60 0.38 13.96
C TYR A 55 9.46 1.05 15.02
N LYS A 56 9.94 2.27 14.76
CA LYS A 56 10.70 3.05 15.76
C LYS A 56 9.84 3.33 16.99
N MET A 57 8.58 3.69 16.81
CA MET A 57 7.63 3.91 17.92
C MET A 57 7.36 2.61 18.68
N MET A 58 7.15 1.49 17.99
CA MET A 58 6.95 0.17 18.63
C MET A 58 8.15 -0.31 19.48
N GLU A 59 9.35 0.17 19.17
CA GLU A 59 10.58 -0.17 19.89
C GLU A 59 10.87 0.79 21.04
N LYS A 60 10.73 2.11 20.80
CA LYS A 60 11.15 3.15 21.74
C LYS A 60 10.04 3.67 22.65
N ASP A 61 8.78 3.61 22.20
CA ASP A 61 7.64 4.13 22.95
C ASP A 61 6.81 2.98 23.53
N HIS A 62 6.86 2.86 24.86
CA HIS A 62 6.14 1.83 25.60
C HIS A 62 4.62 2.00 25.53
N ASN A 63 4.14 3.24 25.63
CA ASN A 63 2.71 3.54 25.61
C ASN A 63 2.13 3.30 24.22
N TYR A 64 2.85 3.70 23.17
CA TYR A 64 2.47 3.39 21.79
C TYR A 64 2.37 1.88 21.57
N LYS A 65 3.36 1.12 22.05
CA LYS A 65 3.38 -0.34 21.93
C LYS A 65 2.20 -1.00 22.65
N ILE A 66 1.83 -0.55 23.85
CA ILE A 66 0.67 -1.09 24.55
C ILE A 66 -0.60 -0.77 23.78
N ASN A 67 -0.81 0.49 23.39
CA ASN A 67 -2.01 0.93 22.71
C ASN A 67 -2.22 0.22 21.35
N VAL A 68 -1.16 0.00 20.57
CA VAL A 68 -1.27 -0.69 19.27
C VAL A 68 -1.59 -2.18 19.42
N ASN A 69 -1.10 -2.84 20.47
CA ASN A 69 -1.35 -4.27 20.73
C ASN A 69 -2.53 -4.50 21.68
N ASP A 70 -3.28 -3.46 22.06
CA ASP A 70 -4.50 -3.59 22.84
C ASP A 70 -5.57 -4.29 21.98
N GLU A 71 -6.16 -5.36 22.52
CA GLU A 71 -7.19 -6.17 21.85
C GLU A 71 -8.35 -5.30 21.33
N ARG A 72 -8.77 -4.29 22.10
CA ARG A 72 -9.85 -3.39 21.66
C ARG A 72 -9.41 -2.58 20.45
N ASN A 73 -8.18 -2.09 20.46
CA ASN A 73 -7.65 -1.29 19.37
C ASN A 73 -7.41 -2.15 18.11
N GLU A 74 -7.01 -3.40 18.26
CA GLU A 74 -6.92 -4.36 17.15
C GLU A 74 -8.29 -4.62 16.51
N LYS A 75 -9.31 -4.91 17.32
CA LYS A 75 -10.69 -5.10 16.83
C LYS A 75 -11.24 -3.86 16.11
N ILE A 76 -10.99 -2.66 16.65
CA ILE A 76 -11.39 -1.40 16.01
C ILE A 76 -10.67 -1.24 14.68
N LYS A 77 -9.34 -1.46 14.64
CA LYS A 77 -8.53 -1.39 13.43
C LYS A 77 -9.03 -2.35 12.36
N ASP A 78 -9.39 -3.58 12.71
CA ASP A 78 -9.91 -4.56 11.76
C ASP A 78 -11.26 -4.15 11.18
N LYS A 79 -12.17 -3.63 12.03
CA LYS A 79 -13.45 -3.07 11.58
C LYS A 79 -13.25 -1.87 10.67
N VAL A 80 -12.38 -0.93 11.04
CA VAL A 80 -12.05 0.25 10.23
C VAL A 80 -11.43 -0.17 8.91
N ASN A 81 -10.51 -1.13 8.90
CA ASN A 81 -9.85 -1.61 7.70
C ASN A 81 -10.83 -2.29 6.73
N SER A 82 -11.77 -3.08 7.27
CA SER A 82 -12.87 -3.66 6.46
C SER A 82 -13.74 -2.58 5.82
N THR A 83 -14.14 -1.56 6.59
CA THR A 83 -14.94 -0.43 6.07
C THR A 83 -14.16 0.39 5.03
N ILE A 84 -12.90 0.71 5.28
CA ILE A 84 -12.05 1.47 4.34
C ILE A 84 -11.85 0.68 3.05
N ALA A 85 -11.62 -0.63 3.12
CA ALA A 85 -11.47 -1.48 1.94
C ALA A 85 -12.72 -1.43 1.05
N PHE A 86 -13.92 -1.48 1.65
CA PHE A 86 -15.18 -1.32 0.93
C PHE A 86 -15.30 0.05 0.25
N ILE A 87 -15.00 1.13 0.97
CA ILE A 87 -15.04 2.51 0.43
C ILE A 87 -14.06 2.67 -0.72
N LEU A 88 -12.83 2.16 -0.57
CA LEU A 88 -11.81 2.21 -1.62
C LEU A 88 -12.23 1.43 -2.87
N MET A 89 -12.85 0.26 -2.71
CA MET A 89 -13.34 -0.54 -3.84
C MET A 89 -14.43 0.22 -4.63
N HIS A 90 -15.32 0.94 -3.94
CA HIS A 90 -16.32 1.79 -4.58
C HIS A 90 -15.68 2.96 -5.33
N LEU A 91 -14.72 3.63 -4.69
CA LEU A 91 -13.98 4.73 -5.31
C LEU A 91 -13.24 4.25 -6.57
N MET A 92 -12.59 3.09 -6.52
CA MET A 92 -11.96 2.45 -7.68
C MET A 92 -12.97 2.20 -8.80
N GLY A 93 -14.19 1.77 -8.47
CA GLY A 93 -15.27 1.54 -9.44
C GLY A 93 -15.69 2.82 -10.15
N ILE A 94 -15.85 3.92 -9.39
CA ILE A 94 -16.15 5.24 -9.96
C ILE A 94 -15.02 5.70 -10.89
N ILE A 95 -13.75 5.54 -10.47
CA ILE A 95 -12.59 5.89 -11.29
C ILE A 95 -12.53 5.04 -12.57
N ALA A 96 -12.85 3.75 -12.49
CA ALA A 96 -12.88 2.87 -13.66
C ALA A 96 -13.93 3.34 -14.69
N ILE A 97 -15.13 3.73 -14.24
CA ILE A 97 -16.19 4.27 -15.11
C ILE A 97 -15.72 5.57 -15.78
N ILE A 98 -15.15 6.49 -15.01
CA ILE A 98 -14.59 7.74 -15.55
C ILE A 98 -13.52 7.44 -16.60
N ALA A 99 -12.63 6.49 -16.34
CA ALA A 99 -11.59 6.07 -17.28
C ALA A 99 -12.15 5.46 -18.57
N PHE A 100 -13.25 4.70 -18.50
CA PHE A 100 -13.94 4.21 -19.71
C PHE A 100 -14.51 5.36 -20.55
N ILE A 101 -15.14 6.35 -19.90
CA ILE A 101 -15.72 7.52 -20.58
C ILE A 101 -14.63 8.37 -21.25
N THR A 102 -13.49 8.55 -20.60
CA THR A 102 -12.35 9.31 -21.14
C THR A 102 -11.51 8.52 -22.16
N LYS A 103 -11.95 7.31 -22.54
CA LYS A 103 -11.23 6.39 -23.44
C LYS A 103 -9.84 5.96 -22.95
N ALA A 104 -9.60 6.07 -21.64
CA ALA A 104 -8.41 5.54 -20.99
C ALA A 104 -8.60 4.04 -20.71
N TYR A 105 -8.65 3.23 -21.77
CA TYR A 105 -9.05 1.83 -21.69
C TYR A 105 -8.12 0.96 -20.83
N LEU A 106 -6.80 1.23 -20.89
CA LEU A 106 -5.82 0.46 -20.12
C LEU A 106 -6.02 0.58 -18.60
N PRO A 107 -6.03 1.80 -17.99
CA PRO A 107 -6.30 1.93 -16.56
C PRO A 107 -7.74 1.51 -16.21
N ALA A 108 -8.72 1.73 -17.08
CA ALA A 108 -10.10 1.29 -16.86
C ALA A 108 -10.20 -0.24 -16.70
N ALA A 109 -9.57 -0.99 -17.62
CA ALA A 109 -9.56 -2.46 -17.59
C ALA A 109 -8.85 -2.99 -16.34
N LEU A 110 -7.70 -2.42 -15.97
CA LEU A 110 -6.96 -2.83 -14.76
C LEU A 110 -7.79 -2.62 -13.48
N LEU A 111 -8.47 -1.49 -13.34
CA LEU A 111 -9.31 -1.21 -12.19
C LEU A 111 -10.54 -2.13 -12.16
N ALA A 112 -11.20 -2.35 -13.30
CA ALA A 112 -12.36 -3.23 -13.40
C ALA A 112 -12.02 -4.68 -13.02
N ILE A 113 -10.90 -5.21 -13.54
CA ILE A 113 -10.38 -6.55 -13.19
C ILE A 113 -10.07 -6.59 -11.68
N SER A 114 -9.40 -5.58 -11.14
CA SER A 114 -9.05 -5.54 -9.71
C SER A 114 -10.29 -5.62 -8.81
N ILE A 115 -11.37 -4.90 -9.15
CA ILE A 115 -12.63 -4.93 -8.40
C ILE A 115 -13.31 -6.29 -8.54
N ALA A 116 -13.38 -6.85 -9.76
CA ALA A 116 -14.03 -8.13 -10.02
C ALA A 116 -13.36 -9.30 -9.29
N PHE A 117 -12.02 -9.30 -9.21
CA PHE A 117 -11.25 -10.37 -8.57
C PHE A 117 -11.02 -10.16 -7.07
N SER A 118 -11.22 -8.96 -6.53
CA SER A 118 -10.99 -8.70 -5.10
C SER A 118 -11.77 -9.64 -4.16
N PRO A 119 -13.06 -9.96 -4.40
CA PRO A 119 -13.81 -10.90 -3.57
C PRO A 119 -13.26 -12.34 -3.65
N LEU A 120 -12.84 -12.78 -4.85
CA LEU A 120 -12.24 -14.09 -5.06
C LEU A 120 -10.95 -14.24 -4.27
N ILE A 121 -10.06 -13.24 -4.36
CA ILE A 121 -8.79 -13.23 -3.61
C ILE A 121 -9.08 -13.29 -2.11
N MET A 122 -10.03 -12.49 -1.62
CA MET A 122 -10.39 -12.47 -0.21
C MET A 122 -10.93 -13.82 0.28
N PHE A 123 -11.75 -14.49 -0.54
CA PHE A 123 -12.26 -15.83 -0.24
C PHE A 123 -11.14 -16.87 -0.10
N PHE A 124 -10.20 -16.90 -1.06
CA PHE A 124 -9.07 -17.84 -1.00
C PHE A 124 -8.13 -17.56 0.16
N ILE A 125 -7.85 -16.29 0.46
CA ILE A 125 -7.04 -15.89 1.60
C ILE A 125 -7.72 -16.34 2.90
N ASN A 126 -9.01 -16.08 3.07
CA ASN A 126 -9.73 -16.48 4.28
C ASN A 126 -9.65 -18.01 4.48
N LYS A 127 -9.95 -18.78 3.44
CA LYS A 127 -9.85 -20.24 3.47
C LYS A 127 -8.44 -20.75 3.82
N TYR A 128 -7.40 -20.08 3.32
CA TYR A 128 -6.01 -20.44 3.66
C TYR A 128 -5.70 -20.20 5.14
N TYR A 129 -6.15 -19.08 5.70
CA TYR A 129 -5.92 -18.75 7.11
C TYR A 129 -6.76 -19.63 8.05
N GLU A 130 -8.03 -19.88 7.74
CA GLU A 130 -8.90 -20.80 8.50
C GLU A 130 -8.38 -22.25 8.52
N LYS A 131 -7.64 -22.69 7.50
CA LYS A 131 -7.03 -24.02 7.49
C LYS A 131 -5.73 -24.08 8.30
N LYS A 132 -5.05 -22.94 8.45
CA LYS A 132 -3.71 -22.85 9.04
C LYS A 132 -3.74 -22.60 10.55
N TYR A 133 -4.81 -21.97 11.05
CA TYR A 133 -5.04 -21.62 12.45
C TYR A 133 -6.36 -22.19 12.91
#